data_AF-A0A4Q5QSV1-F1
#
_entry.id   AF-A0A4Q5QSV1-F1
#
_cell.length_a   1.000
_cell.length_b   1.000
_cell.length_c   1.000
_cell.angle_alpha   90.00
_cell.angle_beta   90.00
_cell.angle_gamma   90.00
#
_symmetry.space_group_name_H-M   'P 1'
#
loop_
_entity.id
_entity.type
_entity.pdbx_description
1 polymer ?
#
loop_
_entity_poly.entity_id
_entity_poly.type
_entity_poly.pdbx_seq_one_letter_code
_entity_poly.pdbx_strand_id
1 'polypeptide(L)'
;VFERGPGVGGIPLLAAGVGGGLLTTTNPSGQQWDAPNAWAPLEYLSIVGLRRYQQKPLADTIAHRWTRLNVRVFTQTGKLLEKYNVEKTDLLAGGGEYPLQDGFGWTNGVLFTLLNEEKR
;
A
#
# COMPACT_ATOMS: atom_id res chain seq x y z
N VAL A 1 -22.48 16.42 1.57
CA VAL A 1 -23.58 15.88 0.72
C VAL A 1 -22.96 15.35 -0.56
N PHE A 2 -22.63 14.05 -0.57
CA PHE A 2 -22.41 13.28 -1.80
C PHE A 2 -22.81 11.85 -1.47
N GLU A 3 -23.98 11.45 -1.95
CA GLU A 3 -24.53 10.10 -1.82
C GLU A 3 -23.82 9.13 -2.77
N ARG A 4 -23.70 7.88 -2.32
CA ARG A 4 -23.16 6.76 -3.09
C ARG A 4 -24.24 6.25 -4.04
N GLY A 5 -24.02 6.37 -5.35
CA GLY A 5 -24.73 5.57 -6.35
C GLY A 5 -24.14 4.15 -6.44
N PRO A 6 -24.96 3.12 -6.74
CA PRO A 6 -24.47 1.77 -6.95
C PRO A 6 -23.96 1.62 -8.39
N GLY A 7 -22.82 0.95 -8.58
CA GLY A 7 -22.43 0.43 -9.90
C GLY A 7 -21.35 1.23 -10.63
N VAL A 8 -20.16 1.33 -10.04
CA VAL A 8 -18.88 1.03 -10.71
C VAL A 8 -17.99 0.48 -9.60
N GLY A 9 -17.31 -0.65 -9.81
CA GLY A 9 -16.36 -1.23 -8.84
C GLY A 9 -15.14 -0.32 -8.66
N GLY A 10 -15.33 0.81 -7.99
CA GLY A 10 -14.26 1.64 -7.48
C GLY A 10 -13.64 0.97 -6.27
N ILE A 11 -12.31 1.00 -6.17
CA ILE A 11 -11.58 0.67 -4.94
C ILE A 11 -12.33 1.35 -3.80
N PRO A 12 -12.90 0.60 -2.83
CA PRO A 12 -13.68 1.20 -1.76
C PRO A 12 -12.83 2.30 -1.12
N LEU A 13 -13.37 3.52 -1.01
CA LEU A 13 -12.68 4.65 -0.36
C LEU A 13 -12.18 4.28 1.06
N LEU A 14 -12.80 3.28 1.68
CA LEU A 14 -12.36 2.65 2.93
C LEU A 14 -10.97 2.00 2.84
N ALA A 15 -10.64 1.32 1.74
CA ALA A 15 -9.30 0.76 1.50
C ALA A 15 -8.26 1.85 1.19
N ALA A 16 -8.67 3.04 0.72
CA ALA A 16 -7.81 4.21 0.56
C ALA A 16 -7.68 5.07 1.83
N GLY A 17 -8.43 4.74 2.89
CA GLY A 17 -8.42 5.43 4.18
C GLY A 17 -7.34 4.93 5.16
N VAL A 18 -6.56 3.92 4.78
CA VAL A 18 -5.64 3.25 5.70
C VAL A 18 -4.32 3.99 5.80
N GLY A 19 -3.73 4.05 7.00
CA GLY A 19 -2.61 4.94 7.33
C GLY A 19 -1.33 4.65 6.56
N GLY A 20 -1.16 3.42 6.08
CA GLY A 20 0.05 2.95 5.40
C GLY A 20 -0.03 2.82 3.86
N GLY A 21 -1.23 2.85 3.27
CA GLY A 21 -1.43 2.49 1.86
C GLY A 21 -2.81 1.88 1.61
N LEU A 22 -2.92 1.05 0.58
CA LEU A 22 -4.11 0.29 0.19
C LEU A 22 -4.07 -1.14 0.74
N LEU A 23 -5.17 -1.54 1.38
CA LEU A 23 -5.37 -2.94 1.73
C LEU A 23 -5.46 -3.82 0.48
N THR A 24 -4.91 -5.04 0.58
CA THR A 24 -5.05 -6.06 -0.47
C THR A 24 -6.52 -6.43 -0.69
N THR A 25 -7.26 -6.63 0.42
CA THR A 25 -8.71 -6.86 0.45
C THR A 25 -9.29 -6.24 1.71
N THR A 26 -10.61 -6.23 1.85
CA THR A 26 -11.28 -5.84 3.11
C THR A 26 -11.54 -7.02 4.04
N ASN A 27 -11.03 -8.22 3.73
CA ASN A 27 -11.30 -9.45 4.47
C ASN A 27 -10.09 -9.87 5.31
N PRO A 28 -10.16 -9.94 6.65
CA PRO A 28 -9.04 -10.35 7.49
C PRO A 28 -9.00 -11.88 7.68
N SER A 29 -8.72 -12.62 6.60
CA SER A 29 -8.74 -14.09 6.62
C SER A 29 -7.57 -14.75 7.37
N GLY A 30 -6.51 -13.98 7.66
CA GLY A 30 -5.22 -14.50 8.13
C GLY A 30 -4.30 -15.01 7.02
N GLN A 31 -4.74 -14.96 5.76
CA GLN A 31 -3.89 -15.23 4.59
C GLN A 31 -3.00 -14.03 4.25
N GLN A 32 -1.93 -14.26 3.48
CA GLN A 32 -0.95 -13.20 3.19
C GLN A 32 -1.52 -12.09 2.28
N TRP A 33 -2.44 -12.46 1.38
CA TRP A 33 -3.04 -11.60 0.35
C TRP A 33 -4.41 -11.06 0.77
N ASP A 34 -4.55 -10.70 2.04
CA ASP A 34 -5.79 -10.24 2.64
C ASP A 34 -5.49 -9.16 3.68
N ALA A 35 -6.52 -8.51 4.23
CA ALA A 35 -6.32 -7.56 5.31
C ALA A 35 -5.58 -8.23 6.50
N PRO A 36 -4.64 -7.51 7.16
CA PRO A 36 -4.33 -6.08 7.02
C PRO A 36 -3.16 -5.78 6.07
N ASN A 37 -2.75 -6.75 5.25
CA ASN A 37 -1.52 -6.65 4.46
C ASN A 37 -1.73 -5.83 3.18
N ALA A 38 -0.66 -5.16 2.77
CA ALA A 38 -0.50 -4.50 1.48
C ALA A 38 0.82 -4.92 0.82
N TRP A 39 0.84 -4.92 -0.51
CA TRP A 39 1.97 -5.37 -1.31
C TRP A 39 2.36 -4.30 -2.33
N ALA A 40 3.68 -4.08 -2.47
CA ALA A 40 4.22 -3.04 -3.35
C ALA A 40 3.68 -3.07 -4.80
N PRO A 41 3.50 -4.24 -5.45
CA PRO A 41 2.97 -4.27 -6.81
C PRO A 41 1.53 -3.73 -6.91
N LEU A 42 0.68 -4.02 -5.92
CA LEU A 42 -0.72 -3.57 -5.92
C LEU A 42 -0.83 -2.07 -5.65
N GLU A 43 0.02 -1.56 -4.75
CA GLU A 43 0.15 -0.12 -4.51
C GLU A 43 0.55 0.60 -5.79
N TYR A 44 1.61 0.13 -6.45
CA TYR A 44 2.13 0.75 -7.66
C TYR A 44 1.10 0.74 -8.80
N LEU A 45 0.46 -0.39 -9.07
CA LEU A 45 -0.58 -0.49 -10.10
C LEU A 45 -1.76 0.44 -9.82
N SER A 46 -2.17 0.54 -8.55
CA SER A 46 -3.26 1.43 -8.14
C SER A 46 -2.90 2.90 -8.31
N ILE A 47 -1.70 3.31 -7.86
CA ILE A 47 -1.19 4.69 -8.02
C ILE A 47 -1.11 5.06 -9.51
N VAL A 48 -0.52 4.20 -10.34
CA VAL A 48 -0.41 4.43 -11.80
C VAL A 48 -1.79 4.51 -12.44
N GLY A 49 -2.71 3.60 -12.09
CA GLY A 49 -4.08 3.62 -12.56
C GLY A 49 -4.78 4.92 -12.21
N LEU A 50 -4.78 5.30 -10.93
CA LEU A 50 -5.39 6.56 -10.47
C LEU A 50 -4.84 7.79 -11.20
N ARG A 51 -3.52 7.85 -11.42
CA ARG A 51 -2.90 8.95 -12.20
C ARG A 51 -3.39 8.97 -13.65
N ARG A 52 -3.51 7.81 -14.30
CA ARG A 52 -4.01 7.71 -15.69
C ARG A 52 -5.46 8.16 -15.81
N TYR A 53 -6.28 7.92 -14.80
CA TYR A 53 -7.69 8.34 -14.73
C TYR A 53 -7.88 9.72 -14.06
N GLN A 54 -6.84 10.54 -14.02
CA GLN A 54 -6.86 11.92 -13.51
C GLN A 54 -7.22 12.06 -12.02
N GLN A 55 -7.16 10.97 -11.25
CA GLN A 55 -7.36 10.94 -9.79
C GLN A 55 -6.06 11.26 -9.04
N LYS A 56 -5.35 12.32 -9.45
CA LYS A 56 -4.02 12.66 -8.93
C LYS A 56 -3.98 12.84 -7.40
N PRO A 57 -4.89 13.59 -6.76
CA PRO A 57 -4.81 13.82 -5.31
C PRO A 57 -4.89 12.52 -4.49
N LEU A 58 -5.70 11.56 -4.95
CA LEU A 58 -5.82 10.26 -4.30
C LEU A 58 -4.57 9.41 -4.52
N ALA A 59 -4.06 9.38 -5.76
CA ALA A 59 -2.82 8.69 -6.09
C ALA A 59 -1.63 9.19 -5.25
N ASP A 60 -1.49 10.51 -5.11
CA ASP A 60 -0.42 11.13 -4.35
C ASP A 60 -0.58 10.84 -2.86
N THR A 61 -1.80 10.85 -2.33
CA THR A 61 -2.08 10.46 -0.94
C THR A 61 -1.61 9.02 -0.65
N ILE A 62 -1.92 8.08 -1.55
CA ILE A 62 -1.52 6.67 -1.40
C ILE A 62 0.00 6.55 -1.51
N ALA A 63 0.61 7.18 -2.52
CA ALA A 63 2.06 7.18 -2.71
C ALA A 63 2.81 7.69 -1.47
N HIS A 64 2.41 8.85 -0.92
CA HIS A 64 3.05 9.42 0.27
C HIS A 64 2.90 8.54 1.50
N ARG A 65 1.74 7.89 1.70
CA ARG A 65 1.54 6.96 2.83
C ARG A 65 2.45 5.74 2.70
N TRP A 66 2.50 5.16 1.50
CA TRP A 66 3.33 4.00 1.21
C TRP A 66 4.83 4.30 1.36
N THR A 67 5.33 5.40 0.75
CA THR A 67 6.74 5.79 0.85
C THR A 67 7.13 6.08 2.31
N ARG A 68 6.28 6.80 3.05
CA ARG A 68 6.50 7.09 4.47
C ARG A 68 6.54 5.82 5.34
N LEU A 69 5.67 4.85 5.09
CA LEU A 69 5.67 3.58 5.81
C LEU A 69 6.97 2.80 5.55
N ASN A 70 7.34 2.64 4.29
CA ASN A 70 8.57 1.95 3.90
C ASN A 70 9.81 2.59 4.54
N VAL A 71 9.93 3.92 4.44
CA VAL A 71 11.07 4.67 5.01
C VAL A 71 11.11 4.55 6.53
N ARG A 72 9.96 4.57 7.20
CA ARG A 72 9.89 4.37 8.65
C ARG A 72 10.42 2.99 9.04
N VAL A 73 9.89 1.93 8.41
CA VAL A 73 10.29 0.55 8.71
C VAL A 73 11.78 0.36 8.40
N PHE A 74 12.25 0.89 7.27
CA PHE A 74 13.67 0.85 6.92
C PHE A 74 14.53 1.57 7.97
N THR A 75 14.14 2.77 8.41
CA THR A 75 14.86 3.52 9.46
C THR A 75 14.91 2.75 10.78
N GLN A 76 13.87 2.01 11.13
CA GLN A 76 13.78 1.25 12.38
C GLN A 76 14.53 -0.09 12.35
N THR A 77 14.55 -0.75 11.19
CA THR A 77 14.99 -2.16 11.09
C THR A 77 16.25 -2.34 10.24
N GLY A 78 16.62 -1.34 9.43
CA GLY A 78 17.63 -1.44 8.39
C GLY A 78 17.18 -2.22 7.15
N LYS A 79 15.88 -2.56 7.04
CA LYS A 79 15.37 -3.49 6.02
C LYS A 79 14.07 -3.00 5.39
N LEU A 80 13.87 -3.39 4.13
CA LEU A 80 12.58 -3.34 3.46
C LEU A 80 11.98 -4.75 3.47
N LEU A 81 10.65 -4.86 3.50
CA LEU A 81 9.94 -6.13 3.70
C LEU A 81 9.12 -6.48 2.45
N GLU A 82 8.74 -7.74 2.29
CA GLU A 82 7.91 -8.17 1.14
C GLU A 82 6.51 -7.53 1.14
N LYS A 83 5.94 -7.28 2.33
CA LYS A 83 4.57 -6.79 2.54
C LYS A 83 4.47 -6.04 3.87
N TYR A 84 3.44 -5.20 4.01
CA TYR A 84 3.29 -4.27 5.14
C TYR A 84 1.88 -4.29 5.72
N ASN A 85 1.78 -4.14 7.04
CA ASN A 85 0.51 -3.90 7.71
C ASN A 85 0.15 -2.42 7.54
N VAL A 86 -0.90 -2.13 6.78
CA VAL A 86 -1.29 -0.74 6.47
C VAL A 86 -2.37 -0.19 7.38
N GLU A 87 -3.03 -1.04 8.18
CA GLU A 87 -3.98 -0.66 9.24
C GLU A 87 -3.26 -0.23 10.51
N LYS A 88 -2.35 -1.07 11.00
CA LYS A 88 -1.55 -0.85 12.20
C LYS A 88 -0.08 -0.77 11.79
N THR A 89 0.31 0.42 11.35
CA THR A 89 1.64 0.70 10.76
C THR A 89 2.83 0.56 11.73
N ASP A 90 2.54 0.33 13.01
CA ASP A 90 3.48 0.01 14.08
C ASP A 90 3.75 -1.49 14.22
N LEU A 91 2.92 -2.33 13.60
CA LEU A 91 3.05 -3.78 13.59
C LEU A 91 3.68 -4.29 12.30
N LEU A 92 4.42 -5.38 12.39
CA LEU A 92 4.87 -6.12 11.21
C LEU A 92 3.69 -6.82 10.54
N ALA A 93 3.78 -6.95 9.22
CA ALA A 93 2.87 -7.79 8.45
C ALA A 93 3.08 -9.27 8.77
N GLY A 94 2.05 -10.10 8.55
CA GLY A 94 2.11 -11.52 8.86
C GLY A 94 1.06 -12.33 8.10
N GLY A 95 0.73 -13.50 8.63
CA GLY A 95 -0.26 -14.40 8.05
C GLY A 95 0.30 -15.33 6.97
N GLY A 96 -0.53 -16.30 6.60
CA GLY A 96 -0.28 -17.36 5.63
C GLY A 96 0.82 -18.35 5.99
N GLU A 97 1.40 -18.95 4.95
CA GLU A 97 2.13 -20.23 5.06
C GLU A 97 3.59 -20.13 5.51
N TYR A 98 4.21 -18.95 5.41
CA TYR A 98 5.62 -18.76 5.68
C TYR A 98 5.93 -17.40 6.33
N PRO A 99 7.09 -17.28 7.04
CA PRO A 99 7.48 -16.05 7.72
C PRO A 99 7.74 -14.88 6.76
N LEU A 100 7.62 -13.65 7.27
CA LEU A 100 7.91 -12.44 6.52
C LEU A 100 9.35 -12.40 5.97
N GLN A 101 9.51 -11.93 4.73
CA GLN A 101 10.81 -11.89 4.03
C GLN A 101 11.41 -10.48 3.93
N ASP A 102 12.74 -10.41 3.95
CA ASP A 102 13.56 -9.20 3.95
C ASP A 102 14.10 -8.84 2.55
N GLY A 103 14.34 -7.55 2.30
CA GLY A 103 15.07 -7.02 1.14
C GLY A 103 14.32 -7.09 -0.20
N PHE A 104 13.03 -7.36 -0.19
CA PHE A 104 12.27 -7.85 -1.34
C PHE A 104 12.28 -6.92 -2.57
N GLY A 105 12.57 -7.49 -3.76
CA GLY A 105 12.85 -6.74 -4.98
C GLY A 105 11.75 -5.77 -5.43
N TRP A 106 10.47 -6.17 -5.38
CA TRP A 106 9.37 -5.27 -5.74
C TRP A 106 9.27 -4.07 -4.79
N THR A 107 9.61 -4.23 -3.51
CA THR A 107 9.43 -3.16 -2.51
C THR A 107 10.47 -2.10 -2.77
N ASN A 108 11.71 -2.54 -3.00
CA ASN A 108 12.83 -1.67 -3.37
C ASN A 108 12.51 -0.90 -4.66
N GLY A 109 12.04 -1.60 -5.70
CA GLY A 109 11.75 -0.99 -7.00
C GLY A 109 10.61 0.04 -6.94
N VAL A 110 9.51 -0.29 -6.25
CA VAL A 110 8.37 0.61 -6.10
C VAL A 110 8.73 1.82 -5.26
N LEU A 111 9.40 1.63 -4.11
CA LEU A 111 9.85 2.74 -3.27
C LEU A 111 10.77 3.69 -4.05
N PHE A 112 11.77 3.15 -4.74
CA PHE A 112 12.68 3.95 -5.56
C PHE A 112 11.95 4.75 -6.64
N THR A 113 11.00 4.12 -7.32
CA THR A 113 10.20 4.75 -8.37
C THR A 113 9.41 5.93 -7.82
N LEU A 114 8.66 5.73 -6.73
CA LEU A 114 7.82 6.77 -6.14
C LEU A 114 8.64 7.95 -5.58
N LEU A 115 9.74 7.68 -4.88
CA LEU A 115 10.64 8.74 -4.37
C LEU A 115 11.29 9.55 -5.50
N ASN A 116 11.52 8.95 -6.65
CA ASN A 116 12.07 9.66 -7.81
C ASN A 116 11.03 10.53 -8.53
N GLU A 117 9.74 10.19 -8.43
CA GLU A 117 8.65 11.00 -8.96
C GLU A 117 8.37 12.24 -8.10
N GLU A 118 8.46 12.13 -6.78
CA GLU A 118 8.29 13.27 -5.86
C GLU A 118 9.35 14.38 -6.04
N LYS A 119 10.51 14.04 -6.64
CA LYS A 119 11.60 14.99 -6.91
C LYS A 119 11.45 15.77 -8.21
N ARG A 120 10.45 15.45 -9.03
CA ARG A 120 10.22 16.08 -10.35
C ARG A 120 9.20 17.21 -10.26
#